data_AF-A0A813DTX9-F1
#
_entry.id   AF-A0A813DTX9-F1
#
_cell.length_a   1.000
_cell.length_b   1.000
_cell.length_c   1.000
_cell.angle_alpha   90.00
_cell.angle_beta   90.00
_cell.angle_gamma   90.00
#
_symmetry.space_group_name_H-M   'P 1'
#
loop_
_entity.id
_entity.type
_entity.pdbx_description
1 polymer ?
#
loop_
_entity_poly.entity_id
_entity_poly.type
_entity_poly.pdbx_seq_one_letter_code
_entity_poly.pdbx_strand_id
1 'polypeptide(L)'
;LAGPSPNKTLKVCGYAYTGGGNKIIRGEISLDSGKSWEIANLTRPEDEIAAARGTDKHWCWSWFETEVDVAKLEGCHEICCRAWDSNQNSQPFQLTWNVMGMLSNTIFRIKIHQMKDAEGLDAIWFEHPTMPGAEAGGWMTEEAGKFDASIASEAAAGSTGSPPSRAVAAVWKSEDVAAIGSAAAGGKGSEKGTPVDYTIAGKAVTSTAEWLSNGISMEEVEKHSDEKSVFFVVKGRVYDGTPFLEKHPGGASSMLIVAGQEASEDFEAVHSKAAWEQLEEHYIGRLQESGSATASAVVAVRPSLSNLVGAVLRLLAFPLLNVLWPRLSQLAGALFGPKAPEKVFLNPRLTQQLPLVEKIIVSEDARIFRFALPSKTMRLGLPTGMHIFLKIV
;
A
#
# COMPACT_ATOMS: atom_id res chain seq x y z
N LEU A 1 -14.51 -13.26 54.32
CA LEU A 1 -13.90 -12.01 53.82
C LEU A 1 -13.38 -12.31 52.42
N ALA A 2 -14.23 -12.16 51.40
CA ALA A 2 -13.76 -12.24 50.02
C ALA A 2 -12.76 -11.09 49.85
N GLY A 3 -11.50 -11.41 49.58
CA GLY A 3 -10.50 -10.39 49.25
C GLY A 3 -10.96 -9.60 48.02
N PRO A 4 -10.41 -8.40 47.80
CA PRO A 4 -10.70 -7.64 46.59
C PRO A 4 -10.42 -8.54 45.38
N SER A 5 -11.41 -8.66 44.48
CA SER A 5 -11.25 -9.30 43.18
C SER A 5 -9.94 -8.82 42.55
N PRO A 6 -9.09 -9.70 41.98
CA PRO A 6 -7.87 -9.23 41.33
C PRO A 6 -8.25 -8.21 40.25
N ASN A 7 -7.60 -7.04 40.27
CA ASN A 7 -7.78 -6.05 39.20
C ASN A 7 -7.50 -6.74 37.87
N LYS A 8 -8.45 -6.67 36.94
CA LYS A 8 -8.25 -7.18 35.59
C LYS A 8 -7.20 -6.30 34.92
N THR A 9 -6.09 -6.90 34.49
CA THR A 9 -5.05 -6.20 33.73
C THR A 9 -5.08 -6.67 32.27
N LEU A 10 -4.75 -5.75 31.37
CA LEU A 10 -4.52 -5.98 29.96
C LEU A 10 -3.03 -5.85 29.68
N LYS A 11 -2.43 -6.88 29.09
CA LYS A 11 -1.05 -6.81 28.61
C LYS A 11 -1.01 -6.05 27.29
N VAL A 12 -0.34 -4.91 27.27
CA VAL A 12 -0.08 -4.13 26.06
C VAL A 12 1.34 -4.42 25.62
N CYS A 13 1.51 -4.88 24.38
CA CYS A 13 2.81 -5.23 23.82
C CYS A 13 3.01 -4.65 22.40
N GLY A 14 4.26 -4.44 22.04
CA GLY A 14 4.65 -4.00 20.71
C GLY A 14 6.12 -4.28 20.44
N TYR A 15 6.59 -3.84 19.27
CA TYR A 15 7.99 -3.90 18.88
C TYR A 15 8.44 -2.54 18.35
N ALA A 16 9.76 -2.33 18.36
CA ALA A 16 10.40 -1.12 17.87
C ALA A 16 11.70 -1.48 17.15
N TYR A 17 12.06 -0.72 16.12
CA TYR A 17 13.33 -0.83 15.42
C TYR A 17 13.80 0.55 14.99
N THR A 18 15.10 0.68 14.72
CA THR A 18 15.73 1.91 14.22
C THR A 18 16.83 1.56 13.22
N GLY A 19 17.18 2.52 12.37
CA GLY A 19 18.23 2.37 11.36
C GLY A 19 19.65 2.58 11.92
N GLY A 20 20.65 2.33 11.08
CA GLY A 20 22.06 2.67 11.39
C GLY A 20 22.70 1.80 12.48
N GLY A 21 22.05 0.70 12.84
CA GLY A 21 22.48 -0.18 13.92
C GLY A 21 22.35 0.45 15.30
N ASN A 22 21.52 1.49 15.46
CA ASN A 22 21.30 2.15 16.74
C ASN A 22 20.46 1.26 17.66
N LYS A 23 20.64 1.41 18.96
CA LYS A 23 19.95 0.61 19.97
C LYS A 23 18.62 1.27 20.34
N ILE A 24 17.53 0.50 20.46
CA ILE A 24 16.33 0.99 21.14
C ILE A 24 16.60 1.02 22.65
N ILE A 25 16.46 2.17 23.28
CA ILE A 25 16.76 2.34 24.70
C ILE A 25 15.52 2.46 25.58
N ARG A 26 14.37 2.84 25.00
CA ARG A 26 13.13 3.05 25.75
C ARG A 26 11.91 2.83 24.86
N GLY A 27 10.91 2.12 25.37
CA GLY A 27 9.55 2.07 24.82
C GLY A 27 8.59 2.73 25.80
N GLU A 28 7.63 3.50 25.29
CA GLU A 28 6.66 4.23 26.11
C GLU A 28 5.26 4.06 25.55
N ILE A 29 4.27 4.00 26.44
CA ILE A 29 2.86 4.07 26.08
C ILE A 29 2.19 5.27 26.75
N SER A 30 1.10 5.74 26.18
CA SER A 30 0.28 6.79 26.75
C SER A 30 -1.20 6.45 26.58
N LEU A 31 -1.95 6.72 27.65
CA LEU A 31 -3.41 6.53 27.75
C LEU A 31 -4.18 7.86 27.72
N ASP A 32 -3.50 8.97 27.46
CA ASP A 32 -4.06 10.32 27.48
C ASP A 32 -3.70 11.14 26.23
N SER A 33 -3.57 10.44 25.10
CA SER A 33 -3.21 11.02 23.79
C SER A 33 -1.82 11.69 23.76
N GLY A 34 -0.88 11.20 24.55
CA GLY A 34 0.52 11.64 24.57
C GLY A 34 0.82 12.81 25.49
N LYS A 35 -0.09 13.15 26.43
CA LYS A 35 0.17 14.19 27.45
C LYS A 35 1.10 13.66 28.53
N SER A 36 0.93 12.40 28.95
CA SER A 36 1.81 11.67 29.86
C SER A 36 2.18 10.31 29.28
N TRP A 37 3.33 9.78 29.71
CA TRP A 37 3.93 8.56 29.16
C TRP A 37 4.37 7.63 30.29
N GLU A 38 3.98 6.36 30.18
CA GLU A 38 4.42 5.27 31.05
C GLU A 38 5.51 4.46 30.32
N ILE A 39 6.63 4.21 31.00
CA ILE A 39 7.75 3.43 30.44
C ILE A 39 7.37 1.95 30.45
N ALA A 40 7.51 1.30 29.30
CA ALA A 40 7.29 -0.13 29.14
C ALA A 40 8.58 -0.93 29.41
N ASN A 41 8.42 -2.19 29.84
CA ASN A 41 9.51 -3.14 29.97
C ASN A 41 10.05 -3.48 28.59
N LEU A 42 11.36 -3.34 28.38
CA LEU A 42 11.99 -3.50 27.08
C LEU A 42 12.85 -4.77 27.05
N THR A 43 12.56 -5.66 26.10
CA THR A 43 13.31 -6.88 25.83
C THR A 43 14.13 -6.70 24.56
N ARG A 44 15.44 -6.92 24.66
CA ARG A 44 16.40 -6.76 23.56
C ARG A 44 17.24 -8.02 23.36
N PRO A 45 16.76 -8.96 22.52
CA PRO A 45 17.46 -10.23 22.27
C PRO A 45 18.86 -10.07 21.68
N GLU A 46 19.18 -8.95 21.04
CA GLU A 46 20.50 -8.72 20.45
C GLU A 46 21.52 -8.16 21.45
N ASP A 47 21.14 -7.75 22.66
CA ASP A 47 22.08 -7.14 23.64
C ASP A 47 23.28 -8.06 23.92
N GLU A 48 23.03 -9.35 24.17
CA GLU A 48 24.08 -10.35 24.43
C GLU A 48 24.91 -10.65 23.17
N ILE A 49 24.27 -10.64 22.00
CA ILE A 49 24.92 -10.92 20.71
C ILE A 49 25.82 -9.76 20.29
N ALA A 50 25.37 -8.52 20.46
CA ALA A 50 26.14 -7.32 20.20
C ALA A 50 27.36 -7.27 21.11
N ALA A 51 27.18 -7.54 22.42
CA ALA A 51 28.28 -7.66 23.38
C ALA A 51 29.29 -8.76 22.98
N ALA A 52 28.82 -9.94 22.57
CA ALA A 52 29.69 -11.03 22.11
C ALA A 52 30.46 -10.69 20.82
N ARG A 53 29.91 -9.82 19.97
CA ARG A 53 30.57 -9.28 18.77
C ARG A 53 31.53 -8.12 19.07
N GLY A 54 31.58 -7.62 20.31
CA GLY A 54 32.37 -6.45 20.68
C GLY A 54 31.87 -5.15 20.03
N THR A 55 30.55 -5.05 19.77
CA THR A 55 29.94 -3.88 19.13
C THR A 55 28.71 -3.41 19.89
N ASP A 56 28.38 -2.12 19.79
CA ASP A 56 27.10 -1.58 20.29
C ASP A 56 26.04 -1.49 19.17
N LYS A 57 26.29 -2.14 18.03
CA LYS A 57 25.38 -2.15 16.89
C LYS A 57 24.28 -3.20 17.04
N HIS A 58 23.04 -2.74 16.93
CA HIS A 58 21.82 -3.54 17.02
C HIS A 58 21.07 -3.48 15.68
N TRP A 59 20.95 -4.60 15.00
CA TRP A 59 20.31 -4.76 13.68
C TRP A 59 18.92 -5.37 13.76
N CYS A 60 18.55 -5.93 14.90
CA CYS A 60 17.25 -6.53 15.15
C CYS A 60 16.33 -5.55 15.91
N TRP A 61 15.02 -5.74 15.72
CA TRP A 61 13.99 -5.12 16.52
C TRP A 61 14.11 -5.46 18.02
N SER A 62 13.46 -4.66 18.84
CA SER A 62 13.28 -4.84 20.28
C SER A 62 11.78 -4.93 20.59
N TRP A 63 11.43 -5.57 21.69
CA TRP A 63 10.03 -5.76 22.12
C TRP A 63 9.79 -4.93 23.37
N PHE A 64 8.63 -4.32 23.49
CA PHE A 64 8.24 -3.64 24.71
C PHE A 64 6.85 -4.10 25.18
N GLU A 65 6.68 -4.18 26.49
CA GLU A 65 5.43 -4.61 27.10
C GLU A 65 5.14 -3.92 28.44
N THR A 66 3.87 -3.78 28.77
CA THR A 66 3.41 -3.28 30.06
C THR A 66 2.03 -3.84 30.40
N GLU A 67 1.70 -3.85 31.69
CA GLU A 67 0.37 -4.23 32.18
C GLU A 67 -0.43 -2.97 32.48
N VAL A 68 -1.57 -2.84 31.81
CA VAL A 68 -2.51 -1.74 32.02
C VAL A 68 -3.70 -2.24 32.80
N ASP A 69 -3.99 -1.63 33.95
CA ASP A 69 -5.24 -1.90 34.66
C ASP A 69 -6.43 -1.52 33.78
N VAL A 70 -7.38 -2.44 33.58
CA VAL A 70 -8.57 -2.20 32.75
C VAL A 70 -9.37 -1.01 33.29
N ALA A 71 -9.33 -0.73 34.59
CA ALA A 71 -9.97 0.44 35.18
C ALA A 71 -9.37 1.77 34.65
N LYS A 72 -8.07 1.81 34.30
CA LYS A 72 -7.45 3.00 33.69
C LYS A 72 -7.93 3.26 32.26
N LEU A 73 -8.58 2.28 31.62
CA LEU A 73 -9.13 2.42 30.27
C LEU A 73 -10.53 3.04 30.28
N GLU A 74 -11.15 3.19 31.45
CA GLU A 74 -12.43 3.90 31.57
C GLU A 74 -12.26 5.37 31.16
N GLY A 75 -13.03 5.81 30.16
CA GLY A 75 -12.89 7.15 29.58
C GLY A 75 -11.63 7.37 28.73
N CYS A 76 -10.80 6.35 28.55
CA CYS A 76 -9.67 6.38 27.63
C CYS A 76 -10.18 6.20 26.19
N HIS A 77 -9.72 7.06 25.28
CA HIS A 77 -10.13 7.04 23.87
C HIS A 77 -9.09 6.41 22.95
N GLU A 78 -7.84 6.33 23.39
CA GLU A 78 -6.76 5.75 22.60
C GLU A 78 -5.57 5.34 23.46
N ILE A 79 -4.88 4.30 23.02
CA ILE A 79 -3.52 3.98 23.45
C ILE A 79 -2.58 4.45 22.35
N CYS A 80 -1.54 5.18 22.70
CA CYS A 80 -0.48 5.51 21.75
C CYS A 80 0.89 5.07 22.27
N CYS A 81 1.80 4.72 21.36
CA CYS A 81 3.13 4.24 21.73
C CYS A 81 4.23 4.89 20.91
N ARG A 82 5.42 4.98 21.53
CA ARG A 82 6.63 5.46 20.88
C ARG A 82 7.88 4.78 21.43
N ALA A 83 8.97 4.84 20.67
CA ALA A 83 10.29 4.42 21.10
C ALA A 83 11.31 5.56 21.08
N TRP A 84 12.42 5.33 21.78
CA TRP A 84 13.62 6.16 21.76
C TRP A 84 14.83 5.31 21.42
N ASP A 85 15.70 5.82 20.55
CA ASP A 85 16.98 5.18 20.24
C ASP A 85 18.16 5.74 21.06
N SER A 86 19.33 5.11 20.93
CA SER A 86 20.57 5.49 21.61
C SER A 86 21.07 6.89 21.23
N ASN A 87 20.60 7.46 20.13
CA ASN A 87 20.91 8.83 19.70
C ASN A 87 19.87 9.84 20.21
N GLN A 88 18.95 9.41 21.08
CA GLN A 88 17.85 10.23 21.61
C GLN A 88 16.85 10.68 20.53
N ASN A 89 16.78 9.98 19.39
CA ASN A 89 15.71 10.21 18.43
C ASN A 89 14.42 9.55 18.92
N SER A 90 13.30 10.21 18.68
CA SER A 90 11.96 9.66 18.90
C SER A 90 11.02 10.00 17.74
N GLN A 91 9.85 9.38 17.75
CA GLN A 91 8.85 9.46 16.69
C GLN A 91 8.09 10.80 16.75
N PRO A 92 7.75 11.40 15.59
CA PRO A 92 6.97 12.63 15.55
C PRO A 92 5.51 12.36 15.96
N PHE A 93 4.89 13.36 16.60
CA PHE A 93 3.48 13.29 16.97
C PHE A 93 2.54 13.48 15.78
N GLN A 94 2.95 14.33 14.83
CA GLN A 94 2.22 14.62 13.60
C GLN A 94 2.73 13.76 12.44
N LEU A 95 1.81 13.37 11.56
CA LEU A 95 2.13 12.61 10.37
C LEU A 95 3.10 13.39 9.48
N THR A 96 4.27 12.81 9.23
CA THR A 96 5.21 13.33 8.23
C THR A 96 4.92 12.68 6.90
N TRP A 97 4.03 13.32 6.13
CA TRP A 97 3.63 12.80 4.82
C TRP A 97 4.70 13.04 3.77
N ASN A 98 4.93 12.05 2.91
CA ASN A 98 5.73 12.18 1.70
C ASN A 98 5.05 11.44 0.55
N VAL A 99 5.45 11.78 -0.69
CA VAL A 99 4.83 11.28 -1.92
C VAL A 99 4.89 9.75 -2.01
N MET A 100 5.93 9.11 -1.49
CA MET A 100 6.08 7.65 -1.58
C MET A 100 5.35 6.92 -0.45
N GLY A 101 4.80 7.63 0.53
CA GLY A 101 4.25 7.02 1.75
C GLY A 101 5.28 6.23 2.57
N MET A 102 6.58 6.39 2.29
CA MET A 102 7.64 5.61 2.89
C MET A 102 8.07 6.18 4.23
N LEU A 103 8.60 5.33 5.10
CA LEU A 103 9.16 5.74 6.40
C LEU A 103 8.18 6.52 7.28
N SER A 104 6.88 6.22 7.17
CA SER A 104 5.88 6.74 8.10
C SER A 104 6.15 6.20 9.50
N ASN A 105 6.80 7.01 10.33
CA ASN A 105 7.23 6.63 11.69
C ASN A 105 6.49 7.41 12.78
N THR A 106 5.34 8.02 12.46
CA THR A 106 4.54 8.77 13.43
C THR A 106 4.09 7.87 14.58
N ILE A 107 3.87 8.46 15.76
CA ILE A 107 3.34 7.77 16.94
C ILE A 107 2.14 6.90 16.53
N PHE A 108 2.24 5.60 16.82
CA PHE A 108 1.19 4.63 16.50
C PHE A 108 0.05 4.76 17.50
N ARG A 109 -1.20 4.69 17.00
CA ARG A 109 -2.41 4.92 17.82
C ARG A 109 -3.43 3.82 17.61
N ILE A 110 -3.91 3.27 18.71
CA ILE A 110 -5.01 2.31 18.77
C ILE A 110 -6.18 3.02 19.41
N LYS A 111 -7.34 3.08 18.74
CA LYS A 111 -8.56 3.66 19.31
C LYS A 111 -9.23 2.66 20.24
N ILE A 112 -9.81 3.18 21.31
CA ILE A 112 -10.55 2.40 22.30
C ILE A 112 -12.02 2.77 22.22
N HIS A 113 -12.86 1.75 22.10
CA HIS A 113 -14.31 1.89 22.05
C HIS A 113 -14.93 1.10 23.19
N GLN A 114 -15.71 1.79 24.02
CA GLN A 114 -16.49 1.19 25.09
C GLN A 114 -17.84 0.75 24.52
N MET A 115 -18.20 -0.52 24.69
CA MET A 115 -19.41 -1.09 24.10
C MET A 115 -20.03 -2.19 24.96
N LYS A 116 -21.18 -2.69 24.53
CA LYS A 116 -21.81 -3.90 25.09
C LYS A 116 -21.60 -5.07 24.14
N ASP A 117 -21.18 -6.22 24.64
CA ASP A 117 -21.07 -7.44 23.82
C ASP A 117 -22.46 -7.99 23.41
N ALA A 118 -22.46 -9.11 22.67
CA ALA A 118 -23.67 -9.77 22.21
C ALA A 118 -24.59 -10.25 23.37
N GLU A 119 -24.06 -10.36 24.58
CA GLU A 119 -24.74 -10.81 25.80
C GLU A 119 -25.15 -9.63 26.70
N GLY A 120 -24.81 -8.40 26.30
CA GLY A 120 -25.13 -7.17 27.03
C GLY A 120 -24.13 -6.81 28.16
N LEU A 121 -22.99 -7.49 28.23
CA LEU A 121 -21.92 -7.21 29.19
C LEU A 121 -21.00 -6.09 28.68
N ASP A 122 -20.36 -5.38 29.61
CA ASP A 122 -19.37 -4.36 29.24
C ASP A 122 -18.17 -4.98 28.54
N ALA A 123 -17.86 -4.47 27.36
CA ALA A 123 -16.77 -4.90 26.52
C ALA A 123 -15.98 -3.70 25.99
N ILE A 124 -14.69 -3.92 25.76
CA ILE A 124 -13.78 -2.92 25.19
C ILE A 124 -13.30 -3.44 23.85
N TRP A 125 -13.47 -2.63 22.81
CA TRP A 125 -12.94 -2.90 21.48
C TRP A 125 -11.73 -2.00 21.20
N PHE A 126 -10.67 -2.60 20.69
CA PHE A 126 -9.45 -1.94 20.26
C PHE A 126 -9.36 -1.93 18.73
N GLU A 127 -9.21 -0.74 18.16
CA GLU A 127 -9.18 -0.54 16.71
C GLU A 127 -7.82 0.02 16.27
N HIS A 128 -7.09 -0.74 15.46
CA HIS A 128 -5.83 -0.32 14.84
C HIS A 128 -6.08 0.75 13.74
N PRO A 129 -5.05 1.50 13.28
CA PRO A 129 -5.22 2.50 12.22
C PRO A 129 -5.80 1.94 10.92
N THR A 130 -5.27 0.79 10.49
CA THR A 130 -5.65 0.08 9.27
C THR A 130 -5.49 -1.42 9.48
N MET A 131 -6.15 -2.22 8.66
CA MET A 131 -5.91 -3.65 8.55
C MET A 131 -4.70 -3.95 7.64
N PRO A 132 -4.03 -5.10 7.80
CA PRO A 132 -2.93 -5.49 6.93
C PRO A 132 -3.39 -5.74 5.49
N GLY A 133 -2.55 -5.37 4.51
CA GLY A 133 -2.84 -5.60 3.10
C GLY A 133 -3.98 -4.74 2.57
N ALA A 134 -4.85 -5.32 1.75
CA ALA A 134 -5.99 -4.66 1.12
C ALA A 134 -7.31 -4.82 1.90
N GLU A 135 -7.24 -5.30 3.14
CA GLU A 135 -8.42 -5.48 3.99
C GLU A 135 -9.00 -4.13 4.42
N ALA A 136 -10.33 -4.03 4.39
CA ALA A 136 -11.04 -2.88 4.93
C ALA A 136 -11.06 -2.94 6.46
N GLY A 137 -11.05 -1.78 7.10
CA GLY A 137 -11.14 -1.64 8.55
C GLY A 137 -10.04 -0.80 9.16
N GLY A 138 -10.22 -0.51 10.45
CA GLY A 138 -9.37 0.41 11.20
C GLY A 138 -9.87 1.85 11.16
N TRP A 139 -9.42 2.64 12.13
CA TRP A 139 -9.99 3.97 12.39
C TRP A 139 -9.63 5.02 11.33
N MET A 140 -8.68 4.75 10.43
CA MET A 140 -8.33 5.64 9.31
C MET A 140 -9.20 5.43 8.06
N THR A 141 -10.27 4.64 8.17
CA THR A 141 -11.19 4.35 7.06
C THR A 141 -12.56 4.99 7.27
N GLU A 142 -13.45 4.92 6.27
CA GLU A 142 -14.86 5.35 6.43
C GLU A 142 -15.66 4.45 7.40
N GLU A 143 -15.06 3.36 7.85
CA GLU A 143 -15.64 2.39 8.79
C GLU A 143 -15.21 2.67 10.24
N ALA A 144 -14.45 3.73 10.49
CA ALA A 144 -13.99 4.12 11.82
C ALA A 144 -15.11 4.11 12.87
N GLY A 145 -14.88 3.40 13.99
CA GLY A 145 -15.85 3.28 15.07
C GLY A 145 -17.08 2.42 14.76
N LYS A 146 -17.13 1.74 13.60
CA LYS A 146 -18.15 0.75 13.28
C LYS A 146 -17.61 -0.64 13.65
N PHE A 147 -17.83 -1.03 14.90
CA PHE A 147 -17.46 -2.36 15.35
C PHE A 147 -18.23 -3.43 14.57
N ASP A 148 -17.52 -4.38 13.99
CA ASP A 148 -18.09 -5.60 13.44
C ASP A 148 -17.57 -6.80 14.26
N ALA A 149 -18.46 -7.34 15.09
CA ALA A 149 -18.16 -8.47 15.96
C ALA A 149 -17.78 -9.73 15.18
N SER A 150 -18.18 -9.85 13.91
CA SER A 150 -17.94 -11.04 13.10
C SER A 150 -16.49 -11.17 12.63
N ILE A 151 -15.76 -10.05 12.57
CA ILE A 151 -14.34 -9.98 12.18
C ILE A 151 -13.43 -9.74 13.39
N ALA A 152 -14.00 -9.44 14.56
CA ALA A 152 -13.25 -9.21 15.78
C ALA A 152 -12.65 -10.52 16.30
N SER A 153 -11.34 -10.54 16.51
CA SER A 153 -10.69 -11.60 17.29
C SER A 153 -10.71 -11.20 18.77
N GLU A 154 -10.95 -12.18 19.65
CA GLU A 154 -10.69 -11.95 21.07
C GLU A 154 -9.23 -11.52 21.26
N ALA A 155 -9.00 -10.60 22.20
CA ALA A 155 -7.66 -10.23 22.60
C ALA A 155 -6.98 -11.46 23.22
N ALA A 156 -6.32 -12.25 22.38
CA ALA A 156 -5.49 -13.34 22.83
C ALA A 156 -4.30 -12.75 23.57
N ALA A 157 -3.88 -13.40 24.66
CA ALA A 157 -2.54 -13.18 25.18
C ALA A 157 -1.58 -13.48 24.02
N GLY A 158 -1.01 -12.43 23.42
CA GLY A 158 -0.01 -12.61 22.40
C GLY A 158 1.06 -13.52 23.00
N SER A 159 1.45 -14.56 22.27
CA SER A 159 2.76 -15.13 22.55
C SER A 159 3.71 -13.95 22.41
N THR A 160 4.19 -13.42 23.53
CA THR A 160 5.48 -12.72 23.51
C THR A 160 6.35 -13.69 22.75
N GLY A 161 6.78 -13.30 21.55
CA GLY A 161 7.52 -14.21 20.67
C GLY A 161 8.60 -14.81 21.53
N SER A 162 8.44 -16.08 21.90
CA SER A 162 9.50 -16.80 22.57
C SER A 162 10.68 -16.56 21.64
N PRO A 163 11.79 -15.96 22.11
CA PRO A 163 12.96 -15.78 21.27
C PRO A 163 13.18 -17.15 20.64
N PRO A 164 13.33 -17.25 19.30
CA PRO A 164 13.40 -18.55 18.65
C PRO A 164 14.41 -19.36 19.45
N SER A 165 13.97 -20.46 20.05
CA SER A 165 14.76 -21.29 20.97
C SER A 165 15.90 -22.03 20.24
N ARG A 166 16.27 -21.53 19.07
CA ARG A 166 17.41 -21.95 18.30
C ARG A 166 18.65 -21.38 18.98
N ALA A 167 19.48 -22.28 19.50
CA ALA A 167 20.83 -21.94 19.93
C ALA A 167 21.51 -21.05 18.87
N VAL A 168 22.17 -19.98 19.32
CA VAL A 168 22.88 -19.00 18.49
C VAL A 168 23.90 -19.73 17.62
N ALA A 169 23.52 -20.06 16.38
CA ALA A 169 24.35 -20.85 15.47
C ALA A 169 25.51 -20.05 14.87
N ALA A 170 25.56 -18.75 15.10
CA ALA A 170 26.58 -17.85 14.55
C ALA A 170 27.18 -16.98 15.65
N VAL A 171 27.93 -17.60 16.56
CA VAL A 171 29.07 -16.92 17.17
C VAL A 171 30.17 -16.97 16.11
N TRP A 172 30.33 -15.88 15.36
CA TRP A 172 31.52 -15.71 14.52
C TRP A 172 32.71 -15.68 15.45
N LYS A 173 33.44 -16.80 15.53
CA LYS A 173 34.77 -16.82 16.13
C LYS A 173 35.66 -16.05 15.17
N SER A 174 36.24 -14.96 15.65
CA SER A 174 37.21 -14.19 14.89
C SER A 174 38.39 -15.10 14.55
N GLU A 175 38.47 -15.54 13.31
CA GLU A 175 39.75 -15.94 12.72
C GLU A 175 40.29 -14.73 11.96
N ASP A 176 41.55 -14.42 12.21
CA ASP A 176 42.26 -13.22 11.79
C ASP A 176 42.13 -12.96 10.28
N VAL A 177 41.35 -11.95 9.90
CA VAL A 177 41.31 -11.49 8.51
C VAL A 177 42.45 -10.50 8.31
N ALA A 178 43.54 -11.00 7.73
CA ALA A 178 44.61 -10.18 7.21
C ALA A 178 44.05 -9.16 6.20
N ALA A 179 44.49 -7.92 6.33
CA ALA A 179 44.13 -6.82 5.44
C ALA A 179 44.45 -7.16 3.98
N ILE A 180 43.46 -7.03 3.10
CA ILE A 180 43.68 -7.00 1.65
C ILE A 180 43.29 -5.61 1.15
N GLY A 181 44.33 -4.88 0.75
CA GLY A 181 44.25 -3.52 0.24
C GLY A 181 43.78 -3.41 -1.20
N SER A 182 43.58 -2.15 -1.57
CA SER A 182 43.30 -1.60 -2.90
C SER A 182 44.23 -2.13 -4.00
N ALA A 183 43.66 -2.46 -5.16
CA ALA A 183 44.32 -2.23 -6.45
C ALA A 183 43.30 -2.22 -7.61
N ALA A 184 43.43 -1.22 -8.46
CA ALA A 184 42.72 -1.05 -9.71
C ALA A 184 43.50 -1.64 -10.91
N ALA A 185 42.75 -1.82 -11.99
CA ALA A 185 43.14 -1.79 -13.42
C ALA A 185 43.76 -3.04 -14.09
N GLY A 186 43.11 -3.45 -15.17
CA GLY A 186 43.66 -4.30 -16.23
C GLY A 186 42.56 -4.80 -17.18
N GLY A 187 42.26 -4.07 -18.25
CA GLY A 187 41.21 -4.41 -19.22
C GLY A 187 41.72 -4.95 -20.56
N LYS A 188 40.80 -5.55 -21.34
CA LYS A 188 40.50 -5.36 -22.80
C LYS A 188 40.00 -6.67 -23.46
N GLY A 189 38.95 -6.56 -24.27
CA GLY A 189 38.72 -7.47 -25.41
C GLY A 189 37.26 -7.78 -25.80
N SER A 190 36.63 -6.90 -26.59
CA SER A 190 35.48 -7.16 -27.50
C SER A 190 35.78 -8.34 -28.45
N GLU A 191 34.90 -9.09 -29.12
CA GLU A 191 33.44 -9.14 -29.35
C GLU A 191 33.20 -10.42 -30.20
N LYS A 192 32.03 -11.06 -30.12
CA LYS A 192 31.18 -11.56 -31.24
C LYS A 192 30.12 -12.55 -30.74
N GLY A 193 28.84 -12.22 -30.99
CA GLY A 193 27.65 -13.06 -30.78
C GLY A 193 27.66 -14.34 -31.62
N THR A 194 26.82 -15.35 -31.41
CA THR A 194 25.37 -15.50 -31.08
C THR A 194 25.15 -17.01 -30.78
N PRO A 195 23.94 -17.55 -30.45
CA PRO A 195 22.61 -16.96 -30.19
C PRO A 195 22.06 -17.33 -28.79
N VAL A 196 21.18 -16.52 -28.21
CA VAL A 196 20.52 -16.86 -26.94
C VAL A 196 19.13 -17.42 -27.23
N ASP A 197 18.93 -18.67 -26.82
CA ASP A 197 17.66 -19.41 -26.86
C ASP A 197 16.65 -18.85 -25.84
N TYR A 198 15.37 -18.96 -26.19
CA TYR A 198 14.21 -18.32 -25.55
C TYR A 198 13.96 -18.71 -24.08
N THR A 199 13.52 -17.74 -23.27
CA THR A 199 13.20 -17.88 -21.84
C THR A 199 11.76 -18.32 -21.56
N ILE A 200 11.52 -18.67 -20.29
CA ILE A 200 10.49 -19.54 -19.69
C ILE A 200 9.08 -18.88 -19.63
N ALA A 201 8.71 -18.04 -20.60
CA ALA A 201 7.37 -17.45 -20.69
C ALA A 201 6.36 -18.43 -21.33
N GLY A 202 6.03 -19.49 -20.59
CA GLY A 202 5.09 -20.53 -21.02
C GLY A 202 3.62 -20.07 -21.05
N LYS A 203 3.19 -19.38 -22.13
CA LYS A 203 1.97 -19.64 -22.93
C LYS A 203 1.57 -18.45 -23.82
N ALA A 204 1.61 -18.71 -25.13
CA ALA A 204 0.80 -18.19 -26.23
C ALA A 204 0.48 -16.68 -26.26
N VAL A 205 1.47 -15.89 -26.68
CA VAL A 205 1.15 -14.66 -27.43
C VAL A 205 1.61 -14.83 -28.86
N THR A 206 0.63 -14.78 -29.75
CA THR A 206 0.70 -15.11 -31.18
C THR A 206 1.45 -14.02 -31.96
N SER A 207 2.76 -13.84 -31.73
CA SER A 207 3.58 -12.89 -32.51
C SER A 207 5.06 -12.86 -32.12
N THR A 208 5.60 -13.82 -31.37
CA THR A 208 7.01 -13.75 -30.90
C THR A 208 8.00 -13.50 -32.04
N ALA A 209 7.82 -14.14 -33.21
CA ALA A 209 8.69 -13.93 -34.37
C ALA A 209 8.61 -12.51 -34.99
N GLU A 210 7.45 -11.87 -34.94
CA GLU A 210 7.23 -10.50 -35.45
C GLU A 210 7.72 -9.45 -34.44
N TRP A 211 7.47 -9.68 -33.15
CA TRP A 211 7.93 -8.82 -32.07
C TRP A 211 9.45 -8.82 -31.90
N LEU A 212 10.10 -9.94 -32.17
CA LEU A 212 11.55 -10.02 -32.17
C LEU A 212 12.18 -9.29 -33.37
N SER A 213 11.49 -9.21 -34.51
CA SER A 213 12.00 -8.53 -35.70
C SER A 213 11.69 -7.02 -35.69
N ASN A 214 10.44 -6.65 -35.43
CA ASN A 214 9.94 -5.28 -35.54
C ASN A 214 9.86 -4.53 -34.21
N GLY A 215 10.02 -5.23 -33.08
CA GLY A 215 9.73 -4.69 -31.76
C GLY A 215 8.23 -4.74 -31.43
N ILE A 216 7.91 -4.47 -30.17
CA ILE A 216 6.54 -4.43 -29.66
C ILE A 216 6.13 -2.96 -29.56
N SER A 217 4.98 -2.58 -30.09
CA SER A 217 4.48 -1.19 -29.98
C SER A 217 3.95 -0.91 -28.57
N MET A 218 3.98 0.36 -28.14
CA MET A 218 3.34 0.75 -26.88
C MET A 218 1.83 0.44 -26.87
N GLU A 219 1.16 0.60 -28.02
CA GLU A 219 -0.27 0.23 -28.16
C GLU A 219 -0.54 -1.25 -27.88
N GLU A 220 0.43 -2.12 -28.15
CA GLU A 220 0.33 -3.52 -27.80
C GLU A 220 0.57 -3.75 -26.32
N VAL A 221 1.61 -3.11 -25.75
CA VAL A 221 1.90 -3.17 -24.31
C VAL A 221 0.68 -2.74 -23.48
N GLU A 222 -0.01 -1.66 -23.88
CA GLU A 222 -1.20 -1.12 -23.22
C GLU A 222 -2.38 -2.11 -23.14
N LYS A 223 -2.44 -3.13 -24.00
CA LYS A 223 -3.49 -4.17 -23.95
C LYS A 223 -3.30 -5.15 -22.79
N HIS A 224 -2.09 -5.20 -22.23
CA HIS A 224 -1.69 -6.12 -21.17
C HIS A 224 -1.57 -5.35 -19.84
N SER A 225 -2.71 -4.85 -19.36
CA SER A 225 -2.82 -3.98 -18.18
C SER A 225 -3.67 -4.57 -17.04
N ASP A 226 -3.85 -5.90 -16.98
CA ASP A 226 -4.74 -6.55 -15.99
C ASP A 226 -4.13 -7.79 -15.32
N GLU A 227 -4.76 -8.31 -14.27
CA GLU A 227 -4.26 -9.43 -13.45
C GLU A 227 -4.01 -10.74 -14.23
N LYS A 228 -4.59 -10.86 -15.44
CA LYS A 228 -4.43 -12.04 -16.29
C LYS A 228 -3.34 -11.83 -17.34
N SER A 229 -2.94 -10.59 -17.60
CA SER A 229 -1.91 -10.25 -18.57
C SER A 229 -1.25 -8.90 -18.26
N VAL A 230 0.00 -8.95 -17.83
CA VAL A 230 0.77 -7.77 -17.35
C VAL A 230 2.06 -7.62 -18.13
N PHE A 231 2.10 -6.64 -19.03
CA PHE A 231 3.34 -6.22 -19.69
C PHE A 231 3.80 -4.87 -19.17
N PHE A 232 5.10 -4.61 -19.22
CA PHE A 232 5.66 -3.31 -18.91
C PHE A 232 6.98 -3.11 -19.64
N VAL A 233 7.39 -1.85 -19.77
CA VAL A 233 8.64 -1.47 -20.44
C VAL A 233 9.67 -1.03 -19.42
N VAL A 234 10.87 -1.59 -19.48
CA VAL A 234 12.04 -1.12 -18.70
C VAL A 234 13.22 -0.94 -19.65
N LYS A 235 13.77 0.27 -19.68
CA LYS A 235 14.90 0.72 -20.51
C LYS A 235 14.74 0.34 -21.99
N GLY A 236 13.55 0.56 -22.54
CA GLY A 236 13.21 0.27 -23.94
C GLY A 236 13.04 -1.22 -24.26
N ARG A 237 12.95 -2.07 -23.25
CA ARG A 237 12.74 -3.51 -23.35
C ARG A 237 11.41 -3.88 -22.72
N VAL A 238 10.68 -4.80 -23.32
CA VAL A 238 9.33 -5.22 -22.91
C VAL A 238 9.42 -6.56 -22.22
N TYR A 239 8.70 -6.68 -21.10
CA TYR A 239 8.73 -7.84 -20.22
C TYR A 239 7.31 -8.36 -19.93
N ASP A 240 7.17 -9.68 -19.85
CA ASP A 240 5.94 -10.33 -19.39
C ASP A 240 6.03 -10.66 -17.89
N GLY A 241 5.39 -9.81 -17.10
CA GLY A 241 5.32 -9.93 -15.64
C GLY A 241 4.28 -10.91 -15.13
N THR A 242 3.37 -11.38 -15.99
CA THR A 242 2.25 -12.25 -15.62
C THR A 242 2.65 -13.46 -14.76
N PRO A 243 3.69 -14.25 -15.12
CA PRO A 243 4.08 -15.41 -14.31
C PRO A 243 4.77 -15.07 -12.98
N PHE A 244 5.10 -13.79 -12.75
CA PHE A 244 5.80 -13.33 -11.55
C PHE A 244 4.92 -12.57 -10.56
N LEU A 245 3.67 -12.26 -10.90
CA LEU A 245 2.77 -11.45 -10.07
C LEU A 245 2.66 -11.96 -8.62
N GLU A 246 2.42 -13.26 -8.43
CA GLU A 246 2.28 -13.87 -7.10
C GLU A 246 3.61 -14.06 -6.36
N LYS A 247 4.72 -14.08 -7.10
CA LYS A 247 6.08 -14.28 -6.55
C LYS A 247 6.80 -12.97 -6.28
N HIS A 248 6.23 -11.84 -6.72
CA HIS A 248 6.82 -10.53 -6.59
C HIS A 248 6.90 -10.13 -5.09
N PRO A 249 8.10 -9.88 -4.53
CA PRO A 249 8.26 -9.53 -3.12
C PRO A 249 7.53 -8.25 -2.70
N GLY A 250 7.27 -7.33 -3.63
CA GLY A 250 6.46 -6.13 -3.43
C GLY A 250 4.96 -6.34 -3.61
N GLY A 251 4.51 -7.58 -3.82
CA GLY A 251 3.12 -7.96 -4.09
C GLY A 251 2.69 -7.70 -5.55
N ALA A 252 1.65 -8.43 -5.99
CA ALA A 252 1.09 -8.32 -7.34
C ALA A 252 0.53 -6.92 -7.64
N SER A 253 -0.08 -6.26 -6.64
CA SER A 253 -0.66 -4.92 -6.77
C SER A 253 0.36 -3.88 -7.22
N SER A 254 1.62 -4.00 -6.80
CA SER A 254 2.69 -3.07 -7.19
C SER A 254 3.05 -3.19 -8.68
N MET A 255 2.98 -4.39 -9.26
CA MET A 255 3.19 -4.59 -10.70
C MET A 255 1.99 -4.13 -11.53
N LEU A 256 0.78 -4.27 -10.99
CA LEU A 256 -0.46 -3.89 -11.68
C LEU A 256 -0.61 -2.37 -11.86
N ILE A 257 0.00 -1.56 -10.99
CA ILE A 257 0.00 -0.10 -11.11
C ILE A 257 0.67 0.36 -12.40
N VAL A 258 1.72 -0.33 -12.82
CA VAL A 258 2.54 -0.01 -14.01
C VAL A 258 2.26 -0.96 -15.18
N ALA A 259 1.24 -1.82 -15.07
CA ALA A 259 0.86 -2.72 -16.14
C ALA A 259 0.39 -1.92 -17.36
N GLY A 260 0.88 -2.30 -18.53
CA GLY A 260 0.67 -1.63 -19.79
C GLY A 260 1.48 -0.33 -19.98
N GLN A 261 2.44 -0.02 -19.11
CA GLN A 261 3.14 1.28 -19.10
C GLN A 261 4.67 1.16 -19.19
N GLU A 262 5.31 2.31 -19.35
CA GLU A 262 6.75 2.49 -19.18
C GLU A 262 7.06 2.61 -17.69
N ALA A 263 7.93 1.75 -17.18
CA ALA A 263 8.22 1.56 -15.76
C ALA A 263 9.72 1.64 -15.46
N SER A 264 10.53 2.27 -16.31
CA SER A 264 11.99 2.33 -16.14
C SER A 264 12.39 3.00 -14.83
N GLU A 265 11.81 4.18 -14.59
CA GLU A 265 12.12 5.00 -13.42
C GLU A 265 11.64 4.31 -12.13
N ASP A 266 10.42 3.76 -12.17
CA ASP A 266 9.84 3.03 -11.05
C ASP A 266 10.65 1.77 -10.71
N PHE A 267 11.10 1.03 -11.72
CA PHE A 267 11.90 -0.17 -11.51
C PHE A 267 13.28 0.16 -10.92
N GLU A 268 13.97 1.17 -11.47
CA GLU A 268 15.31 1.58 -11.03
C GLU A 268 15.31 2.17 -9.61
N ALA A 269 14.23 2.80 -9.19
CA ALA A 269 14.12 3.45 -7.88
C ALA A 269 14.06 2.45 -6.71
N VAL A 270 13.50 1.26 -6.90
CA VAL A 270 13.15 0.35 -5.79
C VAL A 270 13.77 -1.05 -5.87
N HIS A 271 14.41 -1.41 -6.99
CA HIS A 271 14.94 -2.75 -7.22
C HIS A 271 16.47 -2.85 -7.14
N SER A 272 16.95 -3.89 -6.45
CA SER A 272 18.38 -4.19 -6.32
C SER A 272 18.99 -4.79 -7.60
N LYS A 273 20.33 -4.87 -7.69
CA LYS A 273 21.02 -5.51 -8.82
C LYS A 273 20.57 -6.95 -9.10
N ALA A 274 20.24 -7.72 -8.07
CA ALA A 274 19.74 -9.09 -8.23
C ALA A 274 18.36 -9.15 -8.90
N ALA A 275 17.52 -8.13 -8.70
CA ALA A 275 16.21 -8.04 -9.35
C ALA A 275 16.34 -7.73 -10.86
N TRP A 276 17.40 -7.01 -11.26
CA TRP A 276 17.72 -6.82 -12.68
C TRP A 276 18.10 -8.14 -13.37
N GLU A 277 18.77 -9.05 -12.67
CA GLU A 277 19.12 -10.38 -13.20
C GLU A 277 17.87 -11.26 -13.37
N GLN A 278 16.95 -11.21 -12.41
CA GLN A 278 15.67 -11.93 -12.49
C GLN A 278 14.74 -11.36 -13.57
N LEU A 279 14.78 -10.04 -13.80
CA LEU A 279 13.98 -9.38 -14.83
C LEU A 279 14.27 -9.92 -16.24
N GLU A 280 15.51 -10.32 -16.52
CA GLU A 280 15.89 -10.87 -17.82
C GLU A 280 15.16 -12.18 -18.17
N GLU A 281 14.73 -12.97 -17.17
CA GLU A 281 13.97 -14.19 -17.40
C GLU A 281 12.59 -13.93 -18.01
N HIS A 282 12.07 -12.70 -17.84
CA HIS A 282 10.76 -12.25 -18.28
C HIS A 282 10.79 -11.43 -19.57
N TYR A 283 11.94 -11.30 -20.22
CA TYR A 283 12.10 -10.48 -21.43
C TYR A 283 11.38 -11.10 -22.64
N ILE A 284 10.57 -10.31 -23.34
CA ILE A 284 9.79 -10.77 -24.51
C ILE A 284 10.10 -10.04 -25.81
N GLY A 285 10.77 -8.89 -25.77
CA GLY A 285 11.17 -8.16 -26.98
C GLY A 285 11.57 -6.71 -26.72
N ARG A 286 12.13 -6.03 -27.73
CA ARG A 286 12.42 -4.58 -27.65
C ARG A 286 11.16 -3.77 -27.90
N LEU A 287 11.08 -2.57 -27.35
CA LEU A 287 10.06 -1.62 -27.74
C LEU A 287 10.33 -1.12 -29.17
N GLN A 288 9.28 -1.00 -29.98
CA GLN A 288 9.37 -0.45 -31.33
C GLN A 288 9.71 1.04 -31.26
N GLU A 289 10.78 1.45 -31.93
CA GLU A 289 11.13 2.86 -32.05
C GLU A 289 10.07 3.58 -32.87
N SER A 290 9.56 4.70 -32.35
CA SER A 290 8.66 5.58 -33.10
C SER A 290 9.44 6.23 -34.25
N GLY A 291 9.40 5.57 -35.41
CA GLY A 291 9.84 6.19 -36.66
C GLY A 291 9.10 7.50 -36.84
N SER A 292 9.85 8.61 -36.93
CA SER A 292 9.34 9.92 -37.30
C SER A 292 8.54 9.80 -38.60
N ALA A 293 7.22 9.72 -38.46
CA ALA A 293 6.31 9.68 -39.58
C ALA A 293 6.20 11.09 -40.15
N THR A 294 6.85 11.31 -41.29
CA THR A 294 6.53 12.42 -42.19
C THR A 294 5.05 12.36 -42.55
N ALA A 295 4.31 13.40 -42.18
CA ALA A 295 2.91 13.57 -42.49
C ALA A 295 2.66 13.53 -44.00
N SER A 296 1.64 12.78 -44.42
CA SER A 296 0.89 13.14 -45.63
C SER A 296 -0.57 12.75 -45.45
N ALA A 297 -1.42 13.76 -45.46
CA ALA A 297 -2.86 13.66 -45.35
C ALA A 297 -3.49 13.19 -46.66
N VAL A 298 -4.53 12.36 -46.60
CA VAL A 298 -5.60 12.38 -47.60
C VAL A 298 -6.95 12.16 -46.92
N VAL A 299 -7.85 13.12 -47.18
CA VAL A 299 -9.26 13.19 -46.79
C VAL A 299 -10.10 12.30 -47.72
N ALA A 300 -11.09 11.55 -47.19
CA ALA A 300 -12.32 11.22 -47.93
C ALA A 300 -13.48 10.73 -47.03
N VAL A 301 -14.43 11.64 -46.76
CA VAL A 301 -15.90 11.55 -46.96
C VAL A 301 -16.69 10.28 -46.51
N ARG A 302 -17.65 10.53 -45.60
CA ARG A 302 -18.85 9.72 -45.17
C ARG A 302 -19.97 9.72 -46.25
N PRO A 303 -21.03 8.86 -46.28
CA PRO A 303 -21.91 8.57 -45.12
C PRO A 303 -22.74 7.25 -45.03
N SER A 304 -23.26 7.06 -43.80
CA SER A 304 -24.49 6.42 -43.27
C SER A 304 -25.55 5.84 -44.20
N LEU A 305 -26.15 4.70 -43.79
CA LEU A 305 -27.57 4.36 -44.02
C LEU A 305 -28.13 3.45 -42.90
N SER A 306 -29.32 3.81 -42.42
CA SER A 306 -30.12 3.15 -41.36
C SER A 306 -31.35 2.43 -41.93
N ASN A 307 -31.78 1.36 -41.24
CA ASN A 307 -33.12 0.73 -41.14
C ASN A 307 -33.63 -0.23 -42.22
N LEU A 308 -33.82 -1.50 -41.83
CA LEU A 308 -34.87 -2.45 -42.27
C LEU A 308 -34.75 -3.70 -41.35
N VAL A 309 -35.73 -4.35 -40.73
CA VAL A 309 -37.18 -4.23 -40.53
C VAL A 309 -37.51 -5.09 -39.30
N GLY A 310 -38.37 -4.58 -38.43
CA GLY A 310 -39.08 -5.39 -37.44
C GLY A 310 -40.47 -5.73 -37.97
N ALA A 311 -40.83 -7.01 -38.00
CA ALA A 311 -42.21 -7.51 -37.94
C ALA A 311 -42.17 -9.03 -37.82
N VAL A 312 -42.65 -9.58 -36.70
CA VAL A 312 -43.64 -10.68 -36.65
C VAL A 312 -43.98 -10.91 -35.16
N LEU A 313 -45.22 -10.56 -34.85
CA LEU A 313 -46.11 -11.06 -33.81
C LEU A 313 -45.71 -10.92 -32.32
N ARG A 314 -46.23 -9.84 -31.72
CA ARG A 314 -46.96 -9.91 -30.45
C ARG A 314 -48.45 -10.07 -30.74
N LEU A 315 -49.07 -11.14 -30.26
CA LEU A 315 -50.51 -11.30 -29.94
C LEU A 315 -50.50 -12.41 -28.87
N LEU A 316 -50.95 -12.22 -27.63
CA LEU A 316 -52.30 -11.91 -27.16
C LEU A 316 -52.25 -11.42 -25.69
N ALA A 317 -53.38 -10.86 -25.22
CA ALA A 317 -53.84 -10.73 -23.83
C ALA A 317 -53.64 -9.39 -23.07
N PHE A 318 -54.75 -8.62 -23.09
CA PHE A 318 -55.41 -7.88 -22.00
C PHE A 318 -54.96 -6.45 -21.62
N PRO A 319 -55.78 -5.43 -21.97
CA PRO A 319 -55.57 -4.02 -21.62
C PRO A 319 -56.31 -3.68 -20.33
N LEU A 320 -55.60 -3.63 -19.19
CA LEU A 320 -56.06 -2.93 -17.97
C LEU A 320 -54.92 -2.60 -17.00
N LEU A 321 -53.72 -3.17 -17.19
CA LEU A 321 -52.55 -2.92 -16.34
C LEU A 321 -51.65 -1.75 -16.80
N ASN A 322 -51.90 -1.14 -17.96
CA ASN A 322 -51.03 -0.09 -18.53
C ASN A 322 -51.46 1.35 -18.22
N VAL A 323 -52.60 1.55 -17.55
CA VAL A 323 -53.08 2.92 -17.22
C VAL A 323 -52.74 3.33 -15.79
N LEU A 324 -52.64 2.39 -14.83
CA LEU A 324 -52.30 2.72 -13.43
C LEU A 324 -50.83 2.48 -13.05
N TRP A 325 -50.09 1.64 -13.78
CA TRP A 325 -48.66 1.37 -13.47
C TRP A 325 -47.75 2.62 -13.56
N PRO A 326 -47.93 3.56 -14.52
CA PRO A 326 -47.05 4.72 -14.61
C PRO A 326 -47.22 5.71 -13.45
N ARG A 327 -48.33 5.66 -12.69
CA ARG A 327 -48.60 6.58 -11.57
C ARG A 327 -48.26 6.00 -10.20
N LEU A 328 -48.36 4.68 -10.04
CA LEU A 328 -47.88 4.00 -8.82
C LEU A 328 -46.35 3.92 -8.75
N SER A 329 -45.67 3.81 -9.88
CA SER A 329 -44.19 3.77 -9.94
C SER A 329 -43.53 5.11 -9.58
N GLN A 330 -44.18 6.24 -9.86
CA GLN A 330 -43.66 7.57 -9.49
C GLN A 330 -43.76 7.88 -7.98
N LEU A 331 -44.76 7.34 -7.28
CA LEU A 331 -44.93 7.55 -5.84
C LEU A 331 -44.06 6.63 -4.98
N ALA A 332 -43.74 5.41 -5.46
CA ALA A 332 -42.85 4.48 -4.76
C ALA A 332 -41.36 4.90 -4.84
N GLY A 333 -40.93 5.49 -5.96
CA GLY A 333 -39.54 5.93 -6.16
C GLY A 333 -39.11 7.10 -5.27
N ALA A 334 -40.07 7.93 -4.80
CA ALA A 334 -39.79 9.09 -3.95
C ALA A 334 -39.60 8.74 -2.46
N LEU A 335 -40.08 7.58 -2.01
CA LEU A 335 -40.03 7.17 -0.60
C LEU A 335 -38.95 6.12 -0.30
N PHE A 336 -38.48 5.36 -1.30
CA PHE A 336 -37.55 4.23 -1.09
C PHE A 336 -36.46 4.06 -2.17
N GLY A 337 -36.21 5.08 -3.00
CA GLY A 337 -35.11 5.05 -3.95
C GLY A 337 -33.74 5.12 -3.26
N PRO A 338 -32.70 4.40 -3.73
CA PRO A 338 -31.35 4.56 -3.21
C PRO A 338 -30.93 6.03 -3.36
N LYS A 339 -30.38 6.59 -2.27
CA LYS A 339 -29.83 7.95 -2.25
C LYS A 339 -28.81 8.04 -3.39
N ALA A 340 -29.00 8.99 -4.32
CA ALA A 340 -28.08 9.17 -5.44
C ALA A 340 -26.64 9.28 -4.92
N PRO A 341 -25.65 8.63 -5.56
CA PRO A 341 -24.28 8.64 -5.07
C PRO A 341 -23.80 10.09 -4.91
N GLU A 342 -23.21 10.37 -3.76
CA GLU A 342 -22.72 11.70 -3.41
C GLU A 342 -21.69 12.15 -4.44
N LYS A 343 -21.84 13.38 -4.96
CA LYS A 343 -21.07 13.83 -6.13
C LYS A 343 -19.60 14.06 -5.73
N VAL A 344 -18.73 13.18 -6.18
CA VAL A 344 -17.27 13.24 -5.97
C VAL A 344 -16.61 14.27 -6.90
N PHE A 345 -15.58 14.96 -6.40
CA PHE A 345 -14.82 15.93 -7.18
C PHE A 345 -13.85 15.28 -8.16
N LEU A 346 -12.94 14.43 -7.70
CA LEU A 346 -11.87 13.90 -8.55
C LEU A 346 -12.38 12.91 -9.59
N ASN A 347 -11.88 13.07 -10.81
CA ASN A 347 -12.07 12.15 -11.92
C ASN A 347 -10.70 11.76 -12.49
N PRO A 348 -10.31 10.47 -12.45
CA PRO A 348 -8.99 10.00 -12.90
C PRO A 348 -8.66 10.33 -14.37
N ARG A 349 -9.68 10.61 -15.19
CA ARG A 349 -9.53 10.87 -16.63
C ARG A 349 -9.47 12.36 -16.98
N LEU A 350 -9.69 13.25 -16.01
CA LEU A 350 -9.83 14.68 -16.27
C LEU A 350 -8.91 15.49 -15.35
N THR A 351 -8.24 16.49 -15.90
CA THR A 351 -7.61 17.54 -15.10
C THR A 351 -8.68 18.50 -14.60
N GLN A 352 -8.72 18.74 -13.30
CA GLN A 352 -9.73 19.59 -12.65
C GLN A 352 -9.04 20.67 -11.80
N GLN A 353 -9.52 21.90 -11.88
CA GLN A 353 -8.94 23.02 -11.17
C GLN A 353 -9.55 23.17 -9.77
N LEU A 354 -8.69 23.49 -8.79
CA LEU A 354 -9.08 23.81 -7.42
C LEU A 354 -8.52 25.17 -7.01
N PRO A 355 -9.30 26.03 -6.33
CA PRO A 355 -8.78 27.25 -5.74
C PRO A 355 -7.82 26.93 -4.59
N LEU A 356 -6.59 27.46 -4.68
CA LEU A 356 -5.65 27.47 -3.57
C LEU A 356 -6.13 28.48 -2.51
N VAL A 357 -6.37 28.00 -1.30
CA VAL A 357 -6.88 28.81 -0.17
C VAL A 357 -5.76 29.20 0.76
N GLU A 358 -4.81 28.30 1.00
CA GLU A 358 -3.75 28.51 1.98
C GLU A 358 -2.45 27.90 1.51
N LYS A 359 -1.34 28.59 1.81
CA LYS A 359 0.02 28.09 1.62
C LYS A 359 0.79 28.30 2.91
N ILE A 360 1.16 27.20 3.55
CA ILE A 360 1.93 27.18 4.79
C ILE A 360 3.36 26.78 4.42
N ILE A 361 4.35 27.57 4.85
CA ILE A 361 5.76 27.23 4.72
C ILE A 361 6.15 26.46 5.98
N VAL A 362 6.58 25.21 5.82
CA VAL A 362 6.98 24.35 6.94
C VAL A 362 8.49 24.44 7.15
N SER A 363 9.25 24.40 6.06
CA SER A 363 10.71 24.56 6.01
C SER A 363 11.10 25.27 4.70
N GLU A 364 12.40 25.41 4.44
CA GLU A 364 12.91 25.98 3.19
C GLU A 364 12.44 25.19 1.95
N ASP A 365 12.33 23.87 2.09
CA ASP A 365 11.98 22.91 1.03
C ASP A 365 10.56 22.32 1.16
N ALA A 366 9.90 22.42 2.32
CA ALA A 366 8.56 21.87 2.54
C ALA A 366 7.48 22.95 2.68
N ARG A 367 6.38 22.77 1.94
CA ARG A 367 5.22 23.67 1.94
C ARG A 367 3.94 22.83 1.94
N ILE A 368 2.97 23.22 2.74
CA ILE A 368 1.62 22.63 2.74
C ILE A 368 0.70 23.58 1.97
N PHE A 369 -0.02 23.04 0.99
CA PHE A 369 -1.03 23.78 0.23
C PHE A 369 -2.42 23.27 0.61
N ARG A 370 -3.36 24.17 0.91
CA ARG A 370 -4.77 23.81 1.11
C ARG A 370 -5.61 24.33 -0.04
N PHE A 371 -6.39 23.44 -0.63
CA PHE A 371 -7.29 23.75 -1.73
C PHE A 371 -8.75 23.63 -1.28
N ALA A 372 -9.61 24.55 -1.69
CA ALA A 372 -11.04 24.47 -1.42
C ALA A 372 -11.73 23.61 -2.48
N LEU A 373 -12.63 22.73 -2.04
CA LEU A 373 -13.54 22.05 -2.96
C LEU A 373 -14.58 23.06 -3.49
N PRO A 374 -15.14 22.83 -4.70
CA PRO A 374 -16.16 23.71 -5.29
C PRO A 374 -17.43 23.89 -4.44
N SER A 375 -17.72 22.95 -3.54
CA SER A 375 -18.82 23.04 -2.58
C SER A 375 -18.43 22.40 -1.24
N LYS A 376 -19.00 22.93 -0.15
CA LYS A 376 -18.80 22.41 1.23
C LYS A 376 -19.34 20.99 1.43
N THR A 377 -20.29 20.56 0.61
CA THR A 377 -20.89 19.21 0.67
C THR A 377 -20.24 18.25 -0.34
N MET A 378 -19.26 18.70 -1.11
CA MET A 378 -18.58 17.86 -2.09
C MET A 378 -17.49 17.06 -1.40
N ARG A 379 -17.31 15.79 -1.77
CA ARG A 379 -16.16 14.99 -1.34
C ARG A 379 -15.08 15.04 -2.40
N LEU A 380 -13.82 15.04 -1.97
CA LEU A 380 -12.68 14.93 -2.90
C LEU A 380 -12.75 13.61 -3.68
N GLY A 381 -13.10 12.53 -2.97
CA GLY A 381 -13.21 11.15 -3.48
C GLY A 381 -11.89 10.56 -3.99
N LEU A 382 -10.80 10.93 -3.33
CA LEU A 382 -9.53 10.21 -3.38
C LEU A 382 -9.54 9.16 -2.25
N PRO A 383 -9.50 7.85 -2.54
CA PRO A 383 -9.30 6.84 -1.51
C PRO A 383 -7.96 7.02 -0.79
N THR A 384 -7.88 6.58 0.46
CA THR A 384 -6.63 6.58 1.23
C THR A 384 -5.55 5.79 0.50
N GLY A 385 -4.33 6.34 0.42
CA GLY A 385 -3.20 5.72 -0.26
C GLY A 385 -3.10 5.99 -1.77
N MET A 386 -4.03 6.73 -2.35
CA MET A 386 -3.98 7.12 -3.76
C MET A 386 -3.35 8.51 -3.95
N HIS A 387 -2.67 8.71 -5.09
CA HIS A 387 -1.97 9.96 -5.41
C HIS A 387 -2.74 10.80 -6.43
N ILE A 388 -2.55 12.12 -6.37
CA ILE A 388 -3.06 13.07 -7.38
C ILE A 388 -1.90 13.80 -8.04
N PHE A 389 -2.00 13.99 -9.35
CA PHE A 389 -1.06 14.83 -10.08
C PHE A 389 -1.52 16.30 -10.00
N LEU A 390 -0.67 17.17 -9.46
CA LEU A 390 -0.91 18.60 -9.42
C LEU A 390 -0.06 19.29 -10.49
N LYS A 391 -0.73 19.97 -11.43
CA LYS A 391 -0.08 20.83 -12.42
C LYS A 391 -0.40 22.29 -12.11
N ILE A 392 0.63 23.12 -12.04
CA ILE A 392 0.48 24.58 -12.00
C ILE A 392 0.13 25.02 -13.43
N VAL A 393 -1.01 25.70 -13.59
CA VAL A 393 -1.47 26.27 -14.87
C VAL A 393 -1.18 27.76 -14.88
#